data_AF-A0A963LN84-F1
#
_entry.id   AF-A0A963LN84-F1
#
_cell.length_a   1.000
_cell.length_b   1.000
_cell.length_c   1.000
_cell.angle_alpha   90.00
_cell.angle_beta   90.00
_cell.angle_gamma   90.00
#
_symmetry.space_group_name_H-M   'P 1'
#
loop_
_entity.id
_entity.type
_entity.pdbx_description
1 polymer ?
#
loop_
_entity_poly.entity_id
_entity_poly.type
_entity_poly.pdbx_seq_one_letter_code
_entity_poly.pdbx_strand_id
1 'polypeptide(L)'
;SAIGAGVGAVAGAVIGGDTKGAVIGGALGAAGGYVWSKHMADKKAAMERATQGTGVAVTQTQDNQLKLQIPSDVSFDTGRSDIKPNLRPILDQFASGLSAQPNTEVRIIGHTDNVGSDAVNDPLSLQRARATRDYLAARGVSPSRVIIDGRGEREPIATNATAEGRAQNRRVEIFLAERATMASN
;
A
#
# COMPACT_ATOMS: atom_id res chain seq x y z
N SER A 1 45.34 12.78 -9.10
CA SER A 1 44.06 12.44 -9.75
C SER A 1 42.98 12.27 -8.71
N ALA A 2 41.97 13.15 -8.79
CA ALA A 2 40.64 13.16 -8.16
C ALA A 2 40.44 12.54 -6.75
N ILE A 3 40.54 13.39 -5.72
CA ILE A 3 39.69 13.30 -4.53
C ILE A 3 38.38 14.01 -4.89
N GLY A 4 37.27 13.26 -4.98
CA GLY A 4 35.96 13.78 -5.31
C GLY A 4 35.25 14.36 -4.10
N ALA A 5 34.87 15.64 -4.19
CA ALA A 5 34.03 16.35 -3.24
C ALA A 5 32.53 16.22 -3.57
N GLY A 6 31.69 16.39 -2.56
CA GLY A 6 30.23 16.59 -2.66
C GLY A 6 29.54 16.12 -1.37
N VAL A 7 29.49 16.94 -0.31
CA VAL A 7 28.32 17.78 0.07
C VAL A 7 27.03 16.96 -0.01
N GLY A 8 26.27 16.64 1.04
CA GLY A 8 26.14 17.15 2.40
C GLY A 8 24.66 16.96 2.77
N ALA A 9 24.34 16.16 3.79
CA ALA A 9 22.96 16.04 4.29
C ALA A 9 22.85 16.86 5.58
N VAL A 10 22.54 18.14 5.44
CA VAL A 10 22.07 18.93 6.59
C VAL A 10 20.64 18.50 6.84
N ALA A 11 20.41 17.76 7.93
CA ALA A 11 19.08 17.54 8.46
C ALA A 11 18.52 18.88 8.97
N GLY A 12 17.83 19.61 8.10
CA GLY A 12 17.16 20.87 8.42
C GLY A 12 15.66 20.64 8.57
N ALA A 13 15.21 20.26 9.76
CA ALA A 13 13.81 20.40 10.16
C ALA A 13 13.64 21.76 10.85
N VAL A 14 13.51 22.83 10.07
CA VAL A 14 13.04 24.12 10.58
C VAL A 14 12.22 24.81 9.50
N ILE A 15 10.90 24.77 9.62
CA ILE A 15 10.04 25.87 9.17
C ILE A 15 9.01 26.11 10.27
N GLY A 16 9.29 27.11 11.10
CA GLY A 16 8.28 27.80 11.89
C GLY A 16 7.73 28.97 11.07
N GLY A 17 6.44 29.27 11.23
CA GLY A 17 5.81 30.43 10.62
C GLY A 17 4.29 30.32 10.61
N ASP A 18 3.67 31.07 11.51
CA ASP A 18 2.24 31.29 11.68
C ASP A 18 1.46 31.38 10.35
N THR A 19 0.90 30.25 9.89
CA THR A 19 -0.11 30.22 8.84
C THR A 19 -1.08 29.09 9.14
N LYS A 20 -2.38 29.43 9.15
CA LYS A 20 -3.47 28.46 9.25
C LYS A 20 -3.43 27.58 7.99
N GLY A 21 -2.68 26.48 8.03
CA GLY A 21 -2.55 25.54 6.93
C GLY A 21 -1.40 24.58 7.21
N ALA A 22 -1.71 23.48 7.87
CA ALA A 22 -0.74 22.50 8.37
C ALA A 22 0.12 21.89 7.23
N VAL A 23 1.28 22.49 6.95
CA VAL A 23 2.43 21.77 6.37
C VAL A 23 3.27 21.30 7.56
N ILE A 24 2.74 20.33 8.32
CA ILE A 24 3.45 19.76 9.47
C ILE A 24 4.20 18.52 8.97
N GLY A 25 5.48 18.71 8.64
CA GLY A 25 6.52 17.69 8.80
C GLY A 25 6.64 16.57 7.75
N GLY A 26 6.28 16.80 6.49
CA GLY A 26 6.46 15.80 5.43
C GLY A 26 7.84 15.89 4.76
N ALA A 27 8.70 14.89 4.95
CA ALA A 27 9.80 14.66 4.01
C ALA A 27 9.17 14.42 2.63
N LEU A 28 9.52 15.21 1.60
CA LEU A 28 9.05 14.95 0.24
C LEU A 28 9.70 13.64 -0.25
N GLY A 29 8.87 12.67 -0.66
CA GLY A 29 9.38 11.41 -1.22
C GLY A 29 9.96 11.68 -2.61
N ALA A 30 11.17 11.19 -2.88
CA ALA A 30 11.90 11.50 -4.12
C ALA A 30 11.23 10.96 -5.40
N ALA A 31 10.14 10.19 -5.28
CA ALA A 31 9.34 9.70 -6.40
C ALA A 31 7.84 9.95 -6.14
N GLY A 32 7.08 10.37 -7.15
CA GLY A 32 5.61 10.45 -7.10
C GLY A 32 4.98 11.67 -6.41
N GLY A 33 5.75 12.52 -5.72
CA GLY A 33 5.22 13.74 -5.09
C GLY A 33 4.31 13.48 -3.88
N TYR A 34 4.48 12.32 -3.24
CA TYR A 34 3.72 11.96 -2.04
C TYR A 34 4.37 12.50 -0.76
N VAL A 35 3.51 12.84 0.20
CA VAL A 35 3.89 13.38 1.51
C VAL A 35 3.62 12.36 2.61
N TRP A 36 4.50 12.32 3.61
CA TRP A 36 4.24 11.55 4.84
C TRP A 36 3.74 12.49 5.94
N SER A 37 2.42 12.56 6.12
CA SER A 37 1.80 13.38 7.16
C SER A 37 1.71 12.66 8.51
N LYS A 38 1.38 13.42 9.57
CA LYS A 38 1.02 12.83 10.87
C LYS A 38 -0.13 11.83 10.75
N HIS A 39 -1.11 12.08 9.89
CA HIS A 39 -2.22 11.16 9.70
C HIS A 39 -1.76 9.83 9.09
N MET A 40 -0.81 9.86 8.16
CA MET A 40 -0.21 8.64 7.60
C MET A 40 0.54 7.84 8.67
N ALA A 41 1.28 8.51 9.55
CA ALA A 41 1.93 7.87 10.69
C ALA A 41 0.90 7.22 11.65
N ASP A 42 -0.17 7.95 11.98
CA ASP A 42 -1.23 7.45 12.86
C ASP A 42 -1.98 6.26 12.22
N LYS A 43 -2.24 6.29 10.90
CA LYS A 43 -2.82 5.16 10.14
C LYS A 43 -1.91 3.95 10.14
N LYS A 44 -0.60 4.14 9.89
CA LYS A 44 0.37 3.04 9.94
C LYS A 44 0.29 2.34 11.29
N ALA A 45 0.37 3.09 12.38
CA ALA A 45 0.29 2.55 13.72
C ALA A 45 -1.06 1.86 14.02
N ALA A 46 -2.17 2.40 13.51
CA ALA A 46 -3.49 1.78 13.66
C ALA A 46 -3.60 0.46 12.87
N MET A 47 -3.08 0.43 11.64
CA MET A 47 -3.06 -0.79 10.82
C MET A 47 -2.14 -1.85 11.44
N GLU A 48 -0.94 -1.47 11.89
CA GLU A 48 -0.03 -2.39 12.59
C GLU A 48 -0.69 -3.06 13.79
N ARG A 49 -1.46 -2.30 14.57
CA ARG A 49 -2.25 -2.84 15.70
C ARG A 49 -3.38 -3.75 15.24
N ALA A 50 -4.12 -3.35 14.21
CA ALA A 50 -5.24 -4.14 13.68
C ALA A 50 -4.80 -5.43 12.97
N THR A 51 -3.54 -5.51 12.51
CA THR A 51 -3.01 -6.66 11.80
C THR A 51 -2.11 -7.56 12.64
N GLN A 52 -1.96 -7.30 13.94
CA GLN A 52 -1.16 -8.15 14.82
C GLN A 52 -1.64 -9.60 14.77
N GLY A 53 -0.71 -10.53 14.60
CA GLY A 53 -0.99 -11.97 14.53
C GLY A 53 -1.64 -12.44 13.21
N THR A 54 -1.89 -11.56 12.24
CA THR A 54 -2.50 -11.92 10.95
C THR A 54 -1.48 -12.22 9.85
N GLY A 55 -0.20 -11.91 10.06
CA GLY A 55 0.85 -12.02 9.05
C GLY A 55 0.84 -10.91 8.00
N VAL A 56 -0.08 -9.94 8.08
CA VAL A 56 -0.03 -8.73 7.24
C VAL A 56 1.10 -7.82 7.70
N ALA A 57 2.02 -7.50 6.79
CA ALA A 57 3.07 -6.53 7.04
C ALA A 57 2.61 -5.13 6.66
N VAL A 58 2.89 -4.15 7.52
CA VAL A 58 2.51 -2.75 7.34
C VAL A 58 3.77 -1.89 7.35
N THR A 59 4.09 -1.24 6.23
CA THR A 59 5.36 -0.50 6.05
C THR A 59 5.14 0.87 5.43
N GLN A 60 6.11 1.76 5.62
CA GLN A 60 6.24 2.98 4.82
C GLN A 60 7.22 2.70 3.69
N THR A 61 6.84 3.01 2.45
CA THR A 61 7.70 2.89 1.28
C THR A 61 8.68 4.07 1.20
N GLN A 62 9.72 3.94 0.38
CA GLN A 62 10.72 5.00 0.17
C GLN A 62 10.12 6.27 -0.44
N ASP A 63 9.00 6.15 -1.14
CA ASP A 63 8.25 7.24 -1.74
C ASP A 63 7.02 7.66 -0.90
N ASN A 64 7.05 7.41 0.42
CA ASN A 64 6.04 7.86 1.39
C ASN A 64 4.61 7.34 1.18
N GLN A 65 4.46 6.13 0.65
CA GLN A 65 3.19 5.42 0.67
C GLN A 65 3.13 4.51 1.91
N LEU A 66 1.94 4.36 2.49
CA LEU A 66 1.67 3.28 3.43
C LEU A 66 1.37 2.02 2.61
N LYS A 67 2.14 0.96 2.81
CA LYS A 67 1.97 -0.34 2.16
C LYS A 67 1.46 -1.37 3.16
N LEU A 68 0.37 -2.06 2.81
CA LEU A 68 -0.09 -3.28 3.46
C LEU A 68 0.23 -4.44 2.53
N GLN A 69 1.04 -5.38 2.98
CA GLN A 69 1.34 -6.62 2.26
C GLN A 69 0.54 -7.75 2.90
N ILE A 70 -0.49 -8.21 2.21
CA ILE A 70 -1.49 -9.13 2.72
C ILE A 70 -1.27 -10.51 2.08
N PRO A 71 -0.82 -11.53 2.85
CA PRO A 71 -0.59 -12.85 2.30
C PRO A 71 -1.90 -13.53 1.85
N SER A 72 -1.81 -14.48 0.92
CA SER A 72 -3.00 -15.19 0.41
C SER A 72 -3.71 -15.99 1.48
N ASP A 73 -2.99 -16.56 2.45
CA ASP A 73 -3.57 -17.40 3.49
C ASP A 73 -4.67 -16.68 4.28
N VAL A 74 -4.56 -15.36 4.45
CA VAL A 74 -5.59 -14.52 5.07
C VAL A 74 -6.57 -13.90 4.08
N SER A 75 -6.22 -13.77 2.80
CA SER A 75 -6.98 -13.00 1.81
C SER A 75 -7.83 -13.82 0.85
N PHE A 76 -7.29 -14.87 0.23
CA PHE A 76 -7.94 -15.64 -0.83
C PHE A 76 -7.55 -17.13 -0.77
N ASP A 77 -8.50 -18.01 -1.10
CA ASP A 77 -8.16 -19.42 -1.32
C ASP A 77 -7.41 -19.61 -2.65
N THR A 78 -6.70 -20.74 -2.77
CA THR A 78 -5.97 -21.09 -4.00
C THR A 78 -6.89 -21.08 -5.21
N GLY A 79 -6.47 -20.42 -6.29
CA GLY A 79 -7.25 -20.30 -7.53
C GLY A 79 -8.51 -19.44 -7.41
N ARG A 80 -8.79 -18.81 -6.26
CA ARG A 80 -9.99 -17.99 -6.04
C ARG A 80 -9.66 -16.51 -5.83
N SER A 81 -10.68 -15.68 -6.09
CA SER A 81 -10.70 -14.24 -5.85
C SER A 81 -11.74 -13.83 -4.81
N ASP A 82 -12.40 -14.78 -4.14
CA ASP A 82 -13.33 -14.48 -3.06
C ASP A 82 -12.59 -14.09 -1.78
N ILE A 83 -12.94 -12.93 -1.22
CA ILE A 83 -12.32 -12.43 0.01
C ILE A 83 -12.70 -13.33 1.20
N LYS A 84 -11.68 -13.90 1.83
CA LYS A 84 -11.81 -14.71 3.04
C LYS A 84 -12.32 -13.87 4.21
N PRO A 85 -13.10 -14.46 5.14
CA PRO A 85 -13.59 -13.77 6.33
C PRO A 85 -12.48 -13.09 7.15
N ASN A 86 -11.29 -13.69 7.23
CA ASN A 86 -10.18 -13.16 8.03
C ASN A 86 -9.62 -11.83 7.50
N LEU A 87 -9.74 -11.55 6.20
CA LEU A 87 -9.33 -10.29 5.60
C LEU A 87 -10.36 -9.17 5.83
N ARG A 88 -11.63 -9.52 6.05
CA ARG A 88 -12.73 -8.55 6.17
C ARG A 88 -12.49 -7.48 7.24
N PRO A 89 -12.13 -7.82 8.50
CA PRO A 89 -11.88 -6.82 9.54
C PRO A 89 -10.72 -5.86 9.19
N ILE A 90 -9.69 -6.35 8.50
CA ILE A 90 -8.54 -5.54 8.08
C ILE A 90 -8.98 -4.53 7.02
N LEU A 91 -9.78 -4.97 6.03
CA LEU A 91 -10.32 -4.09 5.00
C LEU A 91 -11.34 -3.10 5.55
N ASP A 92 -12.15 -3.50 6.53
CA ASP A 92 -13.11 -2.62 7.20
C ASP A 92 -12.36 -1.51 7.97
N GLN A 93 -11.30 -1.86 8.71
CA GLN A 93 -10.44 -0.89 9.38
C GLN A 93 -9.74 0.04 8.39
N PHE A 94 -9.23 -0.50 7.28
CA PHE A 94 -8.60 0.29 6.22
C PHE A 94 -9.59 1.29 5.61
N ALA A 95 -10.81 0.84 5.26
CA ALA A 95 -11.86 1.68 4.70
C ALA A 95 -12.28 2.81 5.65
N SER A 96 -12.46 2.51 6.94
CA SER A 96 -12.76 3.51 7.98
C SER A 96 -11.73 4.64 8.02
N GLY A 97 -10.44 4.28 7.84
CA GLY A 97 -9.36 5.24 7.76
C GLY A 97 -9.42 6.18 6.54
N LEU A 98 -10.07 5.81 5.45
CA LEU A 98 -10.08 6.59 4.19
C LEU A 98 -11.19 7.65 4.11
N SER A 99 -12.27 7.48 4.87
CA SER A 99 -13.42 8.40 4.85
C SER A 99 -13.07 9.80 5.36
N ALA A 100 -12.06 9.92 6.23
CA ALA A 100 -11.66 11.18 6.85
C ALA A 100 -10.77 12.09 5.96
N GLN A 101 -10.36 11.62 4.77
CA GLN A 101 -9.38 12.32 3.94
C GLN A 101 -9.64 12.11 2.44
N PRO A 102 -10.16 13.12 1.73
CA PRO A 102 -10.47 13.00 0.31
C PRO A 102 -9.22 13.00 -0.59
N ASN A 103 -8.10 13.57 -0.14
CA ASN A 103 -6.87 13.76 -0.95
C ASN A 103 -5.93 12.55 -0.95
N THR A 104 -6.45 11.34 -0.75
CA THR A 104 -5.63 10.12 -0.76
C THR A 104 -5.95 9.21 -1.93
N GLU A 105 -4.89 8.66 -2.50
CA GLU A 105 -4.90 7.69 -3.60
C GLU A 105 -4.67 6.30 -3.02
N VAL A 106 -5.48 5.33 -3.48
CA VAL A 106 -5.33 3.92 -3.10
C VAL A 106 -4.92 3.14 -4.34
N ARG A 107 -3.89 2.30 -4.22
CA ARG A 107 -3.50 1.37 -5.28
C ARG A 107 -3.49 -0.05 -4.75
N ILE A 108 -4.10 -0.98 -5.47
CA ILE A 108 -4.20 -2.38 -5.08
C ILE A 108 -3.55 -3.24 -6.16
N ILE A 109 -2.62 -4.09 -5.77
CA ILE A 109 -1.90 -4.96 -6.69
C ILE A 109 -2.06 -6.40 -6.24
N GLY A 110 -2.56 -7.25 -7.13
CA GLY A 110 -2.58 -8.69 -6.92
C GLY A 110 -1.33 -9.37 -7.46
N HIS A 111 -0.87 -10.39 -6.75
CA HIS A 111 0.25 -11.25 -7.15
C HIS A 111 -0.11 -12.73 -6.96
N THR A 112 0.52 -13.59 -7.76
CA THR A 112 0.49 -15.05 -7.63
C THR A 112 1.89 -15.60 -7.35
N ASP A 113 1.98 -16.90 -7.10
CA ASP A 113 3.25 -17.64 -7.23
C ASP A 113 3.44 -18.12 -8.67
N ASN A 114 4.50 -18.90 -8.90
CA ASN A 114 4.83 -19.44 -10.21
C ASN A 114 4.09 -20.74 -10.59
N VAL A 115 3.01 -21.07 -9.90
CA VAL A 115 2.23 -22.27 -10.20
C VAL A 115 1.10 -21.89 -11.13
N GLY A 116 1.05 -22.52 -12.31
CA GLY A 116 0.09 -22.19 -13.37
C GLY A 116 0.78 -21.48 -14.53
N SER A 117 -0.02 -21.05 -15.52
CA SER A 117 0.48 -20.25 -16.64
C SER A 117 0.12 -18.78 -16.45
N ASP A 118 0.83 -17.88 -17.13
CA ASP A 118 0.49 -16.45 -17.17
C ASP A 118 -0.98 -16.21 -17.57
N ALA A 119 -1.50 -17.02 -18.50
CA ALA A 119 -2.91 -16.97 -18.93
C ALA A 119 -3.92 -17.24 -17.81
N VAL A 120 -3.49 -17.89 -16.71
CA VAL A 120 -4.29 -18.11 -15.50
C VAL A 120 -3.94 -17.10 -14.42
N ASN A 121 -2.64 -16.84 -14.22
CA ASN A 121 -2.11 -16.03 -13.13
C ASN A 121 -2.40 -14.53 -13.31
N ASP A 122 -2.33 -14.03 -14.54
CA ASP A 122 -2.64 -12.64 -14.85
C ASP A 122 -4.09 -12.26 -14.53
N PRO A 123 -5.11 -12.96 -15.08
CA PRO A 123 -6.49 -12.63 -14.74
C PRO A 123 -6.79 -12.88 -13.26
N LEU A 124 -6.25 -13.94 -12.63
CA LEU A 124 -6.48 -14.22 -11.21
C LEU A 124 -5.95 -13.09 -10.31
N SER A 125 -4.72 -12.63 -10.56
CA SER A 125 -4.10 -11.55 -9.80
C SER A 125 -4.93 -10.26 -9.90
N LEU A 126 -5.38 -9.91 -11.11
CA LEU A 126 -6.23 -8.75 -11.35
C LEU A 126 -7.62 -8.90 -10.70
N GLN A 127 -8.22 -10.09 -10.75
CA GLN A 127 -9.52 -10.37 -10.11
C GLN A 127 -9.45 -10.19 -8.58
N ARG A 128 -8.35 -10.60 -7.93
CA ARG A 128 -8.14 -10.36 -6.50
C ARG A 128 -8.03 -8.88 -6.16
N ALA A 129 -7.34 -8.10 -7.00
CA ALA A 129 -7.29 -6.65 -6.85
C ALA A 129 -8.68 -5.99 -7.04
N ARG A 130 -9.45 -6.45 -8.04
CA ARG A 130 -10.85 -6.02 -8.27
C ARG A 130 -11.74 -6.33 -7.07
N ALA A 131 -11.72 -7.57 -6.57
CA ALA A 131 -12.52 -7.98 -5.42
C ALA A 131 -12.22 -7.12 -4.18
N THR A 132 -10.94 -6.84 -3.92
CA THR A 132 -10.52 -5.96 -2.82
C THR A 132 -11.05 -4.54 -3.00
N ARG A 133 -10.94 -3.95 -4.20
CA ARG A 133 -11.53 -2.64 -4.52
C ARG A 133 -13.03 -2.63 -4.27
N ASP A 134 -13.75 -3.63 -4.80
CA ASP A 134 -15.21 -3.69 -4.73
C ASP A 134 -15.68 -3.85 -3.28
N TYR A 135 -14.92 -4.60 -2.48
CA TYR A 135 -15.15 -4.69 -1.04
C TYR A 135 -14.99 -3.33 -0.35
N LEU A 136 -13.92 -2.59 -0.62
CA LEU A 136 -13.71 -1.25 -0.07
C LEU A 136 -14.79 -0.26 -0.53
N ALA A 137 -15.24 -0.37 -1.79
CA ALA A 137 -16.30 0.45 -2.35
C ALA A 137 -17.63 0.25 -1.62
N ALA A 138 -17.97 -1.00 -1.28
CA ALA A 138 -19.13 -1.31 -0.46
C ALA A 138 -19.04 -0.74 0.99
N ARG A 139 -17.86 -0.28 1.44
CA ARG A 139 -17.66 0.45 2.71
C ARG A 139 -17.54 1.97 2.52
N GLY A 140 -17.90 2.49 1.34
CA GLY A 140 -17.95 3.93 1.08
C GLY A 140 -16.65 4.53 0.54
N VAL A 141 -15.64 3.72 0.22
CA VAL A 141 -14.45 4.22 -0.49
C VAL A 141 -14.82 4.47 -1.95
N SER A 142 -14.72 5.71 -2.41
CA SER A 142 -15.02 6.01 -3.83
C SER A 142 -14.14 5.17 -4.76
N PRO A 143 -14.71 4.41 -5.71
CA PRO A 143 -13.93 3.63 -6.69
C PRO A 143 -12.98 4.49 -7.52
N SER A 144 -13.29 5.77 -7.74
CA SER A 144 -12.44 6.71 -8.48
C SER A 144 -11.10 6.99 -7.79
N ARG A 145 -10.99 6.71 -6.48
CA ARG A 145 -9.75 6.86 -5.71
C ARG A 145 -8.88 5.59 -5.73
N VAL A 146 -9.38 4.50 -6.29
CA VAL A 146 -8.75 3.19 -6.23
C VAL A 146 -8.28 2.76 -7.62
N ILE A 147 -6.97 2.67 -7.78
CA ILE A 147 -6.32 2.08 -8.94
C ILE A 147 -6.04 0.61 -8.62
N ILE A 148 -6.24 -0.27 -9.60
CA ILE A 148 -5.99 -1.70 -9.45
C ILE A 148 -5.03 -2.20 -10.52
N ASP A 149 -4.22 -3.20 -10.18
CA ASP A 149 -3.31 -3.87 -11.11
C ASP A 149 -3.16 -5.36 -10.76
N GLY A 150 -2.78 -6.16 -11.76
CA GLY A 150 -2.49 -7.58 -11.63
C GLY A 150 -1.11 -7.90 -12.17
N ARG A 151 -0.21 -8.41 -11.31
CA ARG A 151 1.19 -8.66 -11.66
C ARG A 151 1.51 -10.13 -11.91
N GLY A 152 0.53 -11.02 -11.80
CA GLY A 152 0.78 -12.46 -11.87
C GLY A 152 1.97 -12.83 -10.98
N GLU A 153 2.92 -13.57 -11.53
CA GLU A 153 4.13 -14.01 -10.84
C GLU A 153 5.35 -13.09 -11.06
N ARG A 154 5.21 -11.97 -11.80
CA ARG A 154 6.34 -11.16 -12.30
C ARG A 154 7.12 -10.40 -11.23
N GLU A 155 6.55 -10.22 -10.04
CA GLU A 155 7.16 -9.47 -8.94
C GLU A 155 7.22 -10.33 -7.66
N PRO A 156 8.04 -11.39 -7.65
CA PRO A 156 8.21 -12.24 -6.47
C PRO A 156 9.00 -11.49 -5.39
N ILE A 157 8.61 -11.67 -4.13
CA ILE A 157 9.30 -11.14 -2.95
C ILE A 157 10.09 -12.23 -2.20
N ALA A 158 9.90 -13.48 -2.60
CA ALA A 158 10.58 -14.65 -2.07
C ALA A 158 10.84 -15.67 -3.18
N THR A 159 11.68 -16.67 -2.89
CA THR A 159 11.95 -17.74 -3.86
C THR A 159 10.69 -18.57 -4.15
N ASN A 160 10.44 -18.86 -5.43
CA ASN A 160 9.36 -19.77 -5.83
C ASN A 160 9.74 -21.26 -5.66
N ALA A 161 10.99 -21.55 -5.29
CA ALA A 161 11.48 -22.91 -5.13
C ALA A 161 10.83 -23.63 -3.93
N THR A 162 10.43 -22.91 -2.89
CA THR A 162 9.86 -23.49 -1.66
C THR A 162 8.38 -23.19 -1.51
N ALA A 163 7.66 -24.02 -0.75
CA ALA A 163 6.24 -23.80 -0.50
C ALA A 163 6.00 -22.51 0.28
N GLU A 164 6.89 -22.21 1.22
CA GLU A 164 6.88 -21.02 2.06
C GLU A 164 7.10 -19.75 1.24
N GLY A 165 8.09 -19.75 0.33
CA GLY A 165 8.35 -18.60 -0.53
C GLY A 165 7.24 -18.38 -1.55
N ARG A 166 6.64 -19.44 -2.09
CA ARG A 166 5.41 -19.33 -2.89
C ARG A 166 4.26 -18.71 -2.10
N ALA A 167 4.08 -19.11 -0.83
CA ALA A 167 3.05 -18.53 0.03
C ALA A 167 3.24 -17.03 0.26
N GLN A 168 4.50 -16.57 0.38
CA GLN A 168 4.82 -15.14 0.46
C GLN A 168 4.53 -14.42 -0.86
N ASN A 169 4.80 -15.04 -2.01
CA ASN A 169 4.56 -14.44 -3.32
C ASN A 169 3.07 -14.28 -3.64
N ARG A 170 2.24 -15.24 -3.25
CA ARG A 170 0.78 -15.15 -3.33
C ARG A 170 0.28 -14.09 -2.34
N ARG A 171 0.08 -12.86 -2.80
CA ARG A 171 -0.31 -11.73 -1.93
C ARG A 171 -1.14 -10.69 -2.65
N VAL A 172 -1.78 -9.83 -1.88
CA VAL A 172 -2.31 -8.54 -2.34
C VAL A 172 -1.60 -7.43 -1.61
N GLU A 173 -1.15 -6.44 -2.35
CA GLU A 173 -0.53 -5.24 -1.81
C GLU A 173 -1.52 -4.07 -1.91
N ILE A 174 -1.73 -3.36 -0.82
CA ILE A 174 -2.53 -2.13 -0.80
C ILE A 174 -1.62 -0.98 -0.43
N PHE A 175 -1.56 0.02 -1.31
CA PHE A 175 -0.83 1.25 -1.11
C PHE A 175 -1.81 2.38 -0.85
N LEU A 176 -1.48 3.22 0.12
CA LEU A 176 -2.18 4.46 0.40
C LEU A 176 -1.17 5.60 0.32
N ALA A 177 -1.49 6.61 -0.46
CA ALA A 177 -0.62 7.77 -0.65
C ALA A 177 -1.39 9.07 -0.46
N GLU A 178 -0.77 10.05 0.18
CA GLU A 178 -1.25 11.43 0.25
C GLU A 178 -0.46 12.27 -0.75
N ARG A 179 -1.15 12.95 -1.67
CA ARG A 179 -0.51 13.90 -2.59
C ARG A 179 -0.20 15.19 -1.84
N ALA A 180 0.94 15.81 -2.11
CA ALA A 180 1.16 17.19 -1.71
C ALA A 180 0.06 18.05 -2.34
N THR A 181 -0.82 18.64 -1.52
CA THR A 181 -1.73 19.67 -2.01
C THR A 181 -0.90 20.91 -2.32
N MET A 182 -0.61 21.14 -3.60
CA MET A 182 -0.20 22.48 -4.01
C MET A 182 -1.41 23.39 -3.79
N ALA A 183 -1.32 24.30 -2.82
CA ALA A 183 -2.31 25.34 -2.66
C ALA A 183 -2.47 26.03 -4.02
N SER A 184 -3.64 25.88 -4.63
CA SER A 184 -4.00 26.67 -5.79
C SER A 184 -4.30 28.06 -5.26
N ASN A 185 -3.46 29.03 -5.59
CA ASN A 185 -3.63 30.45 -5.26
C ASN A 185 -4.91 31.02 -5.87
#